data_AF-A0A2C9M6D3-F1
#
_entry.id   AF-A0A2C9M6D3-F1
#
_cell.length_a   1.000
_cell.length_b   1.000
_cell.length_c   1.000
_cell.angle_alpha   90.00
_cell.angle_beta   90.00
_cell.angle_gamma   90.00
#
_symmetry.space_group_name_H-M   'P 1'
#
loop_
_entity.id
_entity.type
_entity.pdbx_description
1 polymer ?
#
loop_
_entity_poly.entity_id
_entity_poly.type
_entity_poly.pdbx_seq_one_letter_code
_entity_poly.pdbx_strand_id
1 'polypeptide(L)'
;MTSLTGMILVKQDDGTSTGSGFIHKIRRISGDICPCHICLQNKEAKKSVYAILTVTTVLHNFDENWDVALESGVFSENWEPKNTTVRLFYDTDDEAQETFIYGYNLLETDKEINIHSDWCSVECVTHDMKLVQELEPKLNKYMELQGEIYRKSKELSLNDLVIIVGHPHGGPKMISVGSPTKVEILKEVRNYQKWCRYEYDNITCHGNSGSQIFILGQPLCGFGYWFGHPHNHSKCFKVGTKEIKGGCSSVGVEHAVETD
;
A
#
# COMPACT_ATOMS: atom_id res chain seq x y z
N MET A 1 3.94 -15.22 1.59
CA MET A 1 3.71 -13.79 1.29
C MET A 1 2.38 -13.52 0.59
N THR A 2 1.70 -14.52 0.01
CA THR A 2 0.48 -14.32 -0.81
C THR A 2 -0.71 -13.72 -0.05
N SER A 3 -0.83 -13.99 1.25
CA SER A 3 -2.01 -13.62 2.05
C SER A 3 -2.04 -12.16 2.53
N LEU A 4 -0.96 -11.40 2.36
CA LEU A 4 -0.89 -10.01 2.83
C LEU A 4 -1.29 -9.00 1.75
N THR A 5 -1.49 -9.45 0.51
CA THR A 5 -1.95 -8.61 -0.59
C THR A 5 -3.46 -8.75 -0.77
N GLY A 6 -4.15 -7.65 -1.06
CA GLY A 6 -5.58 -7.63 -1.35
C GLY A 6 -5.91 -6.77 -2.56
N MET A 7 -7.12 -6.95 -3.11
CA MET A 7 -7.71 -6.03 -4.08
C MET A 7 -8.49 -4.99 -3.31
N ILE A 8 -8.17 -3.73 -3.53
CA ILE A 8 -8.95 -2.60 -3.06
C ILE A 8 -10.10 -2.40 -4.05
N LEU A 9 -11.31 -2.32 -3.51
CA LEU A 9 -12.54 -2.04 -4.22
C LEU A 9 -13.11 -0.74 -3.68
N VAL A 10 -13.27 0.26 -4.55
CA VAL A 10 -13.86 1.56 -4.20
C VAL A 10 -15.07 1.78 -5.07
N LYS A 11 -16.26 1.81 -4.45
CA LYS A 11 -17.51 2.12 -5.14
C LYS A 11 -17.58 3.63 -5.43
N GLN A 12 -17.87 3.97 -6.67
CA GLN A 12 -18.04 5.33 -7.17
C GLN A 12 -19.41 5.43 -7.88
N ASP A 13 -19.85 6.63 -8.21
CA ASP A 13 -21.17 6.85 -8.83
C ASP A 13 -21.30 6.19 -10.22
N ASP A 14 -20.18 6.05 -10.94
CA ASP A 14 -20.09 5.53 -12.30
C ASP A 14 -19.53 4.10 -12.39
N GLY A 15 -19.18 3.47 -11.25
CA GLY A 15 -18.67 2.11 -11.24
C GLY A 15 -17.94 1.70 -9.97
N THR A 16 -16.97 0.80 -10.14
CA THR A 16 -16.09 0.35 -9.06
C THR A 16 -14.66 0.46 -9.53
N SER A 17 -13.90 1.34 -8.90
CA SER A 17 -12.46 1.43 -9.07
C SER A 17 -11.80 0.24 -8.35
N THR A 18 -10.71 -0.26 -8.94
CA THR A 18 -9.96 -1.39 -8.41
C THR A 18 -8.48 -1.05 -8.33
N GLY A 19 -7.84 -1.54 -7.28
CA GLY A 19 -6.40 -1.41 -7.10
C GLY A 19 -5.82 -2.53 -6.26
N SER A 20 -4.51 -2.53 -6.10
CA SER A 20 -3.79 -3.43 -5.22
C SER A 20 -3.52 -2.78 -3.87
N GLY A 21 -3.49 -3.59 -2.81
CA GLY A 21 -3.13 -3.14 -1.47
C GLY A 21 -2.30 -4.17 -0.73
N PHE A 22 -1.49 -3.70 0.22
CA PHE A 22 -0.66 -4.54 1.06
C PHE A 22 -0.92 -4.29 2.55
N ILE A 23 -1.29 -5.34 3.28
CA ILE A 23 -1.52 -5.32 4.72
C ILE A 23 -0.18 -5.15 5.42
N HIS A 24 0.03 -3.95 5.96
CA HIS A 24 1.29 -3.54 6.56
C HIS A 24 1.24 -3.60 8.09
N LYS A 25 0.06 -3.47 8.70
CA LYS A 25 -0.10 -3.46 10.16
C LYS A 25 -1.42 -4.09 10.55
N ILE A 26 -1.41 -4.82 11.66
CA ILE A 26 -2.60 -5.39 12.29
C ILE A 26 -2.61 -4.97 13.76
N ARG A 27 -3.74 -4.45 14.24
CA ARG A 27 -3.96 -4.09 15.66
C ARG A 27 -5.24 -4.74 16.15
N ARG A 28 -5.15 -5.50 17.25
CA ARG A 28 -6.33 -6.00 17.97
C ARG A 28 -6.81 -4.94 18.94
N ILE A 29 -8.10 -4.67 18.93
CA ILE A 29 -8.74 -3.73 19.83
C ILE A 29 -9.75 -4.49 20.68
N SER A 30 -9.73 -4.24 21.99
CA SER A 30 -10.64 -4.84 22.95
C SER A 30 -11.16 -3.79 23.91
N GLY A 31 -12.47 -3.72 24.09
CA GLY A 31 -13.14 -2.80 25.03
C GLY A 31 -13.53 -1.44 24.43
N ASP A 32 -13.09 -1.12 23.22
CA ASP A 32 -13.49 0.12 22.52
C ASP A 32 -14.69 -0.06 21.59
N ILE A 33 -15.26 1.06 21.18
CA ILE A 33 -16.35 1.12 20.20
C ILE A 33 -15.78 0.90 18.80
N CYS A 34 -16.22 -0.17 18.13
CA CYS A 34 -15.84 -0.45 16.76
C CYS A 34 -16.22 0.72 15.82
N PRO A 35 -15.27 1.25 15.02
CA PRO A 35 -15.50 2.41 14.16
C PRO A 35 -16.14 2.06 12.81
N CYS A 36 -16.43 0.78 12.53
CA CYS A 36 -16.98 0.41 11.23
C CYS A 36 -18.42 0.91 11.05
N HIS A 37 -18.78 1.27 9.82
CA HIS A 37 -20.09 1.84 9.49
C HIS A 37 -21.27 0.92 9.93
N ILE A 38 -21.10 -0.40 9.86
CA ILE A 38 -22.12 -1.38 10.28
C ILE A 38 -22.39 -1.29 11.80
N CYS A 39 -21.34 -1.21 12.61
CA CYS A 39 -21.46 -1.11 14.07
C CYS A 39 -21.91 0.27 14.54
N LEU A 40 -21.59 1.32 13.77
CA LEU A 40 -22.08 2.68 14.06
C LEU A 40 -23.58 2.83 13.75
N GLN A 41 -24.10 2.12 12.74
CA GLN A 41 -25.52 2.14 12.37
C GLN A 41 -26.39 1.22 13.24
N ASN A 42 -25.86 0.07 13.67
CA ASN A 42 -26.60 -0.87 14.51
C ASN A 42 -26.54 -0.45 15.99
N LYS A 43 -27.71 -0.21 16.60
CA LYS A 43 -27.85 0.14 18.03
C LYS A 43 -27.62 -1.04 18.99
N GLU A 44 -27.48 -2.26 18.48
CA GLU A 44 -27.23 -3.46 19.29
C GLU A 44 -25.74 -3.82 19.39
N ALA A 45 -25.38 -4.35 20.56
CA ALA A 45 -24.06 -4.78 21.04
C ALA A 45 -22.87 -4.44 20.14
N LYS A 46 -22.22 -3.31 20.45
CA LYS A 46 -20.87 -2.98 19.99
C LYS A 46 -19.97 -4.18 20.25
N LYS A 47 -19.57 -4.89 19.20
CA LYS A 47 -18.64 -6.02 19.32
C LYS A 47 -17.40 -5.51 20.04
N SER A 48 -17.16 -6.05 21.24
CA SER A 48 -16.10 -5.57 22.14
C SER A 48 -14.71 -5.96 21.67
N VAL A 49 -14.59 -6.79 20.64
CA VAL A 49 -13.32 -7.22 20.04
C VAL A 49 -13.40 -7.12 18.53
N TYR A 50 -12.44 -6.41 17.94
CA TYR A 50 -12.25 -6.26 16.50
C TYR A 50 -10.76 -6.06 16.21
N ALA A 51 -10.39 -6.09 14.93
CA ALA A 51 -9.05 -5.74 14.50
C ALA A 51 -9.09 -4.64 13.44
N ILE A 52 -8.05 -3.81 13.47
CA ILE A 52 -7.75 -2.80 12.46
C ILE A 52 -6.56 -3.29 11.64
N LEU A 53 -6.75 -3.37 10.32
CA LEU A 53 -5.73 -3.71 9.35
C LEU A 53 -5.38 -2.45 8.55
N THR A 54 -4.14 -2.01 8.59
CA THR A 54 -3.66 -0.89 7.76
C THR A 54 -3.15 -1.45 6.44
N VAL A 55 -3.77 -1.05 5.34
CA VAL A 55 -3.45 -1.46 3.98
C VAL A 55 -2.81 -0.29 3.25
N THR A 56 -1.58 -0.45 2.77
CA THR A 56 -0.88 0.55 1.96
C THR A 56 -1.23 0.40 0.49
N THR A 57 -1.32 1.51 -0.23
CA THR A 57 -1.73 1.57 -1.64
C THR A 57 -1.41 2.95 -2.22
N VAL A 58 -2.07 3.30 -3.33
CA VAL A 58 -2.02 4.63 -3.95
C VAL A 58 -3.39 5.33 -3.93
N LEU A 59 -3.35 6.64 -3.78
CA LEU A 59 -4.48 7.52 -3.52
C LEU A 59 -5.39 7.67 -4.73
N HIS A 60 -4.82 7.58 -5.92
CA HIS A 60 -5.59 7.62 -7.17
C HIS A 60 -6.49 6.40 -7.39
N ASN A 61 -6.41 5.38 -6.52
CA ASN A 61 -7.41 4.31 -6.48
C ASN A 61 -8.74 4.79 -5.88
N PHE A 62 -8.72 5.87 -5.09
CA PHE A 62 -9.90 6.41 -4.38
C PHE A 62 -10.48 7.64 -5.08
N ASP A 63 -9.64 8.47 -5.69
CA ASP A 63 -10.05 9.70 -6.36
C ASP A 63 -9.26 9.91 -7.66
N GLU A 64 -9.95 10.06 -8.79
CA GLU A 64 -9.30 10.32 -10.08
C GLU A 64 -8.65 11.72 -10.12
N ASN A 65 -9.18 12.68 -9.35
CA ASN A 65 -8.69 14.06 -9.24
C ASN A 65 -7.76 14.27 -8.03
N TRP A 66 -7.13 13.20 -7.56
CA TRP A 66 -6.18 13.22 -6.45
C TRP A 66 -5.02 14.22 -6.66
N ASP A 67 -4.66 14.53 -7.91
CA ASP A 67 -3.64 15.50 -8.29
C ASP A 67 -4.07 16.94 -7.93
N VAL A 68 -5.32 17.30 -8.20
CA VAL A 68 -5.92 18.59 -7.79
C VAL A 68 -5.94 18.72 -6.26
N ALA A 69 -6.22 17.63 -5.58
CA ALA A 69 -6.20 17.60 -4.12
C ALA A 69 -4.80 17.82 -3.53
N LEU A 70 -3.75 17.32 -4.19
CA LEU A 70 -2.37 17.59 -3.80
C LEU A 70 -1.99 19.06 -3.99
N GLU A 71 -2.42 19.68 -5.09
CA GLU A 71 -2.13 21.10 -5.36
C GLU A 71 -2.88 22.05 -4.40
N SER A 72 -4.13 21.73 -4.09
CA SER A 72 -4.99 22.55 -3.23
C SER A 72 -4.78 22.29 -1.73
N GLY A 73 -4.17 21.16 -1.36
CA GLY A 73 -4.07 20.68 0.02
C GLY A 73 -5.40 20.18 0.59
N VAL A 74 -6.45 20.13 -0.22
CA VAL A 74 -7.80 19.69 0.14
C VAL A 74 -8.13 18.43 -0.67
N PHE A 75 -8.04 17.28 -0.02
CA PHE A 75 -8.56 16.03 -0.59
C PHE A 75 -10.07 16.06 -0.65
N SER A 76 -10.62 15.56 -1.76
CA SER A 76 -12.04 15.67 -2.03
C SER A 76 -12.86 14.97 -0.94
N GLU A 77 -14.01 15.54 -0.61
CA GLU A 77 -15.00 14.97 0.31
C GLU A 77 -15.62 13.66 -0.22
N ASN A 78 -15.15 13.15 -1.37
CA ASN A 78 -15.81 12.09 -2.12
C ASN A 78 -15.46 10.68 -1.64
N TRP A 79 -14.43 10.52 -0.80
CA TRP A 79 -14.16 9.22 -0.19
C TRP A 79 -15.05 8.97 1.02
N GLU A 80 -15.91 7.96 0.91
CA GLU A 80 -16.69 7.45 2.05
C GLU A 80 -16.19 6.07 2.47
N PRO A 81 -15.97 5.83 3.78
CA PRO A 81 -15.46 4.54 4.23
C PRO A 81 -16.36 3.35 3.87
N LYS A 82 -17.69 3.55 3.84
CA LYS A 82 -18.67 2.51 3.46
C LYS A 82 -18.52 2.03 2.01
N ASN A 83 -17.88 2.82 1.15
CA ASN A 83 -17.67 2.52 -0.26
C ASN A 83 -16.36 1.77 -0.50
N THR A 84 -15.53 1.58 0.52
CA THR A 84 -14.22 0.91 0.39
C THR A 84 -14.24 -0.46 1.05
N THR A 85 -13.87 -1.48 0.30
CA THR A 85 -13.58 -2.82 0.81
C THR A 85 -12.25 -3.33 0.27
N VAL A 86 -11.63 -4.24 1.01
CA VAL A 86 -10.47 -4.98 0.52
C VAL A 86 -10.84 -6.45 0.49
N ARG A 87 -10.79 -7.02 -0.72
CA ARG A 87 -10.99 -8.46 -0.99
C ARG A 87 -9.67 -9.18 -0.80
N LEU A 88 -9.68 -10.27 -0.04
CA LEU A 88 -8.53 -11.13 0.25
C LEU A 88 -8.80 -12.54 -0.26
N PHE A 89 -7.73 -13.28 -0.54
CA PHE A 89 -7.76 -14.71 -0.93
C PHE A 89 -8.56 -15.05 -2.20
N TYR A 90 -8.67 -14.12 -3.15
CA TYR A 90 -9.36 -14.30 -4.43
C TYR A 90 -8.44 -14.78 -5.56
N ASP A 91 -7.28 -15.35 -5.20
CA ASP A 91 -6.32 -15.89 -6.19
C ASP A 91 -6.80 -17.20 -6.83
N THR A 92 -7.87 -17.80 -6.29
CA THR A 92 -8.45 -19.05 -6.75
C THR A 92 -9.88 -18.81 -7.23
N ASP A 93 -10.41 -19.73 -8.04
CA ASP A 93 -11.82 -19.69 -8.47
C ASP A 93 -12.81 -20.09 -7.35
N ASP A 94 -12.31 -20.36 -6.13
CA ASP A 94 -13.13 -20.76 -4.98
C ASP A 94 -13.56 -19.53 -4.18
N GLU A 95 -14.67 -18.92 -4.59
CA GLU A 95 -15.26 -17.74 -3.94
C GLU A 95 -15.53 -17.95 -2.43
N ALA A 96 -15.67 -19.20 -1.97
CA ALA A 96 -15.92 -19.50 -0.56
C ALA A 96 -14.69 -19.23 0.34
N GLN A 97 -13.50 -19.11 -0.23
CA GLN A 97 -12.27 -18.77 0.49
C GLN A 97 -12.06 -17.26 0.63
N GLU A 98 -12.84 -16.46 -0.11
CA GLU A 98 -12.68 -15.02 -0.11
C GLU A 98 -13.09 -14.41 1.21
N THR A 99 -12.37 -13.37 1.60
CA THR A 99 -12.68 -12.62 2.81
C THR A 99 -12.61 -11.13 2.54
N PHE A 100 -13.50 -10.38 3.18
CA PHE A 100 -13.59 -8.94 3.03
C PHE A 100 -13.28 -8.24 4.35
N ILE A 101 -12.47 -7.19 4.26
CA ILE A 101 -12.27 -6.21 5.33
C ILE A 101 -12.78 -4.85 4.84
N TYR A 102 -13.32 -4.04 5.75
CA TYR A 102 -14.11 -2.85 5.38
C TYR A 102 -13.37 -1.58 5.75
N GLY A 103 -13.22 -0.64 4.82
CA GLY A 103 -12.62 0.65 5.08
C GLY A 103 -13.36 1.42 6.18
N TYR A 104 -12.60 2.12 7.03
CA TYR A 104 -13.18 3.05 8.01
C TYR A 104 -12.42 4.38 8.10
N ASN A 105 -11.13 4.42 7.78
CA ASN A 105 -10.33 5.63 7.84
C ASN A 105 -9.26 5.65 6.74
N LEU A 106 -9.18 6.73 5.97
CA LEU A 106 -8.14 6.95 4.97
C LEU A 106 -7.02 7.77 5.61
N LEU A 107 -5.85 7.16 5.73
CA LEU A 107 -4.65 7.77 6.27
C LEU A 107 -3.74 8.23 5.12
N GLU A 108 -3.72 9.53 4.90
CA GLU A 108 -2.74 10.22 4.06
C GLU A 108 -1.52 10.58 4.93
N THR A 109 -0.29 10.31 4.49
CA THR A 109 0.87 10.62 5.34
C THR A 109 1.76 11.76 4.90
N ASP A 110 1.67 12.28 3.67
CA ASP A 110 2.72 13.20 3.19
C ASP A 110 2.14 14.39 2.41
N LYS A 111 1.86 15.48 3.14
CA LYS A 111 1.29 16.75 2.61
C LYS A 111 2.36 17.78 2.28
N GLU A 112 3.44 17.36 1.64
CA GLU A 112 4.52 18.26 1.27
C GLU A 112 4.16 19.05 0.00
N ILE A 113 4.10 20.37 0.14
CA ILE A 113 3.83 21.30 -0.96
C ILE A 113 4.92 21.08 -2.03
N ASN A 114 4.49 20.87 -3.28
CA ASN A 114 5.33 20.59 -4.47
C ASN A 114 5.92 19.17 -4.57
N ILE A 115 5.58 18.24 -3.67
CA ILE A 115 5.93 16.84 -3.83
C ILE A 115 4.68 16.05 -4.20
N HIS A 116 4.64 15.59 -5.45
CA HIS A 116 3.53 14.80 -5.96
C HIS A 116 3.61 13.36 -5.41
N SER A 117 2.99 13.13 -4.26
CA SER A 117 2.92 11.82 -3.61
C SER A 117 1.51 11.26 -3.71
N ASP A 118 1.36 10.13 -4.39
CA ASP A 118 0.11 9.37 -4.39
C ASP A 118 0.12 8.24 -3.38
N TRP A 119 1.12 8.14 -2.51
CA TRP A 119 1.11 7.11 -1.49
C TRP A 119 -0.04 7.36 -0.49
N CYS A 120 -0.77 6.31 -0.12
CA CYS A 120 -1.68 6.39 1.02
C CYS A 120 -1.79 5.06 1.74
N SER A 121 -2.47 5.09 2.89
CA SER A 121 -2.91 3.89 3.57
C SER A 121 -4.37 3.99 3.97
N VAL A 122 -5.08 2.87 3.96
CA VAL A 122 -6.46 2.78 4.44
C VAL A 122 -6.49 1.84 5.62
N GLU A 123 -7.15 2.26 6.70
CA GLU A 123 -7.45 1.40 7.82
C GLU A 123 -8.79 0.71 7.58
N CYS A 124 -8.75 -0.61 7.63
CA CYS A 124 -9.91 -1.48 7.48
C CYS A 124 -10.24 -2.17 8.79
N VAL A 125 -11.51 -2.40 9.06
CA VAL A 125 -11.99 -3.16 10.22
C VAL A 125 -12.39 -4.57 9.80
N THR A 126 -12.07 -5.54 10.66
CA THR A 126 -12.68 -6.87 10.65
C THR A 126 -13.07 -7.30 12.06
N HIS A 127 -14.13 -8.11 12.13
CA HIS A 127 -14.52 -8.84 13.34
C HIS A 127 -14.15 -10.32 13.26
N ASP A 128 -13.60 -10.75 12.12
CA ASP A 128 -13.13 -12.12 11.95
C ASP A 128 -11.77 -12.28 12.62
N MET A 129 -11.79 -12.73 13.88
CA MET A 129 -10.56 -12.97 14.62
C MET A 129 -9.80 -14.21 14.15
N LYS A 130 -10.41 -15.12 13.37
CA LYS A 130 -9.70 -16.24 12.76
C LYS A 130 -8.82 -15.73 11.61
N LEU A 131 -9.36 -14.84 10.77
CA LEU A 131 -8.59 -14.12 9.75
C LEU A 131 -7.36 -13.44 10.38
N VAL A 132 -7.57 -12.72 11.49
CA VAL A 132 -6.49 -12.01 12.21
C VAL A 132 -5.42 -12.99 12.70
N GLN A 133 -5.83 -14.10 13.31
CA GLN A 133 -4.92 -15.15 13.78
C GLN A 133 -4.13 -15.79 12.64
N GLU A 134 -4.69 -15.85 11.43
CA GLU A 134 -4.01 -16.37 10.25
C GLU A 134 -3.00 -15.37 9.66
N LEU A 135 -3.35 -14.07 9.62
CA LEU A 135 -2.54 -13.03 8.98
C LEU A 135 -1.37 -12.55 9.85
N GLU A 136 -1.53 -12.46 11.17
CA GLU A 136 -0.47 -11.96 12.08
C GLU A 136 0.85 -12.76 11.97
N PRO A 137 0.87 -14.10 12.01
CA PRO A 137 2.11 -14.85 11.84
C PRO A 137 2.75 -14.64 10.47
N LYS A 138 1.94 -14.45 9.42
CA LYS A 138 2.41 -14.21 8.06
C LYS A 138 3.03 -12.82 7.93
N LEU A 139 2.45 -11.80 8.58
CA LEU A 139 3.00 -10.46 8.67
C LEU A 139 4.32 -10.44 9.45
N ASN A 140 4.38 -11.13 10.59
CA ASN A 140 5.61 -11.25 11.37
C ASN A 140 6.72 -11.96 10.57
N LYS A 141 6.39 -13.07 9.88
CA LYS A 141 7.36 -13.78 9.06
C LYS A 141 7.83 -12.95 7.86
N TYR A 142 6.92 -12.17 7.27
CA TYR A 142 7.26 -11.21 6.23
C TYR A 142 8.29 -10.19 6.73
N MET A 143 8.05 -9.56 7.90
CA MET A 143 8.96 -8.59 8.50
C MET A 143 10.35 -9.19 8.79
N GLU A 144 10.38 -10.43 9.29
CA GLU A 144 11.62 -11.18 9.55
C GLU A 144 12.41 -11.42 8.25
N LEU A 145 11.77 -12.00 7.23
CA LEU A 145 12.39 -12.31 5.93
C LEU A 145 12.88 -11.05 5.23
N GLN A 146 12.14 -9.95 5.35
CA GLN A 146 12.53 -8.68 4.77
C GLN A 146 13.80 -8.12 5.44
N GLY A 147 13.93 -8.24 6.76
CA GLY A 147 15.17 -7.90 7.47
C GLY A 147 16.36 -8.77 7.05
N GLU A 148 16.14 -10.06 6.81
CA GLU A 148 17.17 -10.97 6.27
C GLU A 148 17.60 -10.60 4.85
N ILE A 149 16.64 -10.35 3.96
CA ILE A 149 16.89 -9.95 2.57
C ILE A 149 17.67 -8.64 2.55
N TYR A 150 17.29 -7.67 3.38
CA TYR A 150 18.00 -6.40 3.49
C TYR A 150 19.46 -6.60 3.90
N ARG A 151 19.74 -7.35 4.98
CA ARG A 151 21.11 -7.64 5.42
C ARG A 151 21.93 -8.31 4.32
N LYS A 152 21.40 -9.37 3.71
CA LYS A 152 22.08 -10.09 2.62
C LYS A 152 22.32 -9.20 1.40
N SER A 153 21.36 -8.35 1.06
CA SER A 153 21.52 -7.42 -0.07
C SER A 153 22.63 -6.40 0.18
N LYS A 154 22.81 -5.94 1.42
CA LYS A 154 23.94 -5.08 1.80
C LYS A 154 25.27 -5.83 1.72
N GLU A 155 25.36 -7.05 2.27
CA GLU A 155 26.56 -7.88 2.20
C GLU A 155 27.01 -8.15 0.75
N LEU A 156 26.06 -8.35 -0.15
CA LEU A 156 26.30 -8.65 -1.56
C LEU A 156 26.33 -7.40 -2.45
N SER A 157 26.13 -6.20 -1.89
CA SER A 157 26.01 -4.94 -2.64
C SER A 157 24.98 -4.98 -3.78
N LEU A 158 23.85 -5.66 -3.56
CA LEU A 158 22.76 -5.79 -4.53
C LEU A 158 21.75 -4.66 -4.36
N ASN A 159 21.57 -3.84 -5.40
CA ASN A 159 20.65 -2.69 -5.41
C ASN A 159 19.93 -2.47 -6.75
N ASP A 160 19.97 -3.46 -7.63
CA ASP A 160 19.53 -3.38 -9.02
C ASP A 160 18.28 -4.23 -9.33
N LEU A 161 17.67 -4.83 -8.30
CA LEU A 161 16.49 -5.69 -8.45
C LEU A 161 15.24 -5.03 -7.87
N VAL A 162 14.22 -4.92 -8.71
CA VAL A 162 12.87 -4.46 -8.34
C VAL A 162 11.89 -5.61 -8.58
N ILE A 163 11.17 -6.01 -7.52
CA ILE A 163 10.10 -7.01 -7.59
C ILE A 163 8.79 -6.33 -7.22
N ILE A 164 7.79 -6.45 -8.09
CA ILE A 164 6.45 -5.89 -7.87
C ILE A 164 5.48 -7.04 -7.71
N VAL A 165 4.69 -6.99 -6.64
CA VAL A 165 3.67 -8.00 -6.33
C VAL A 165 2.32 -7.32 -6.18
N GLY A 166 1.36 -7.72 -6.99
CA GLY A 166 0.00 -7.20 -6.92
C GLY A 166 -0.96 -7.90 -7.86
N HIS A 167 -2.08 -7.25 -8.14
CA HIS A 167 -3.27 -7.86 -8.70
C HIS A 167 -3.80 -7.03 -9.88
N PRO A 168 -3.19 -7.16 -11.07
CA PRO A 168 -3.55 -6.36 -12.22
C PRO A 168 -5.02 -6.56 -12.58
N HIS A 169 -5.79 -5.46 -12.59
CA HIS A 169 -7.21 -5.45 -12.96
C HIS A 169 -8.08 -6.37 -12.08
N GLY A 170 -7.66 -6.61 -10.83
CA GLY A 170 -8.37 -7.52 -9.92
C GLY A 170 -8.27 -9.01 -10.28
N GLY A 171 -7.40 -9.36 -11.23
CA GLY A 171 -7.09 -10.75 -11.56
C GLY A 171 -6.22 -11.43 -10.49
N PRO A 172 -5.71 -12.64 -10.78
CA PRO A 172 -4.81 -13.35 -9.88
C PRO A 172 -3.55 -12.53 -9.58
N LYS A 173 -2.92 -12.82 -8.45
CA LYS A 173 -1.64 -12.21 -8.11
C LYS A 173 -0.58 -12.47 -9.16
N MET A 174 0.06 -11.39 -9.58
CA MET A 174 1.17 -11.40 -10.51
C MET A 174 2.45 -10.90 -9.81
N ILE A 175 3.58 -11.42 -10.28
CA ILE A 175 4.91 -11.00 -9.85
C ILE A 175 5.63 -10.50 -11.10
N SER A 176 6.15 -9.28 -11.03
CA SER A 176 6.97 -8.69 -12.08
C SER A 176 8.36 -8.44 -11.54
N VAL A 177 9.39 -8.82 -12.28
CA VAL A 177 10.80 -8.69 -11.89
C VAL A 177 11.49 -7.82 -12.92
N GLY A 178 12.26 -6.84 -12.46
CA GLY A 178 12.95 -5.87 -13.29
C GLY A 178 14.01 -5.14 -12.49
N SER A 179 14.40 -3.98 -12.98
CA SER A 179 15.49 -3.17 -12.46
C SER A 179 15.11 -1.69 -12.42
N PRO A 180 15.72 -0.91 -11.49
CA PRO A 180 15.51 0.52 -11.46
C PRO A 180 16.17 1.13 -12.70
N THR A 181 15.44 1.96 -13.44
CA THR A 181 15.95 2.71 -14.60
C THR A 181 16.37 4.12 -14.21
N LYS A 182 15.72 4.68 -13.18
CA LYS A 182 16.05 5.99 -12.61
C LYS A 182 15.59 6.06 -11.16
N VAL A 183 16.39 6.74 -10.33
CA VAL A 183 16.04 7.08 -8.95
C VAL A 183 16.07 8.59 -8.82
N GLU A 184 14.95 9.18 -8.43
CA GLU A 184 14.80 10.60 -8.15
C GLU A 184 14.74 10.81 -6.64
N ILE A 185 15.72 11.52 -6.07
CA ILE A 185 15.69 11.93 -4.67
C ILE A 185 14.96 13.28 -4.61
N LEU A 186 13.76 13.26 -4.04
CA LEU A 186 12.85 14.41 -3.97
C LEU A 186 13.20 15.32 -2.79
N LYS A 187 13.59 14.72 -1.66
CA LYS A 187 13.92 15.44 -0.43
C LYS A 187 14.77 14.57 0.48
N GLU A 188 15.69 15.21 1.20
CA GLU A 188 16.34 14.59 2.35
C GLU A 188 15.57 14.94 3.63
N VAL A 189 15.25 13.91 4.40
CA VAL A 189 14.54 13.95 5.67
C VAL A 189 15.53 13.64 6.80
N ARG A 190 15.14 13.90 8.05
CA ARG A 190 15.99 13.70 9.23
C ARG A 190 16.54 12.26 9.27
N ASN A 191 17.74 12.11 9.83
CA ASN A 191 18.40 10.82 10.08
C ASN A 191 18.68 9.99 8.82
N TYR A 192 19.28 10.62 7.80
CA TYR A 192 19.67 9.95 6.56
C TYR A 192 18.49 9.33 5.80
N GLN A 193 17.29 9.86 5.98
CA GLN A 193 16.12 9.39 5.26
C GLN A 193 15.99 10.15 3.94
N LYS A 194 15.73 9.45 2.85
CA LYS A 194 15.55 10.06 1.53
C LYS A 194 14.15 9.75 1.04
N TRP A 195 13.38 10.79 0.76
CA TRP A 195 12.17 10.65 -0.02
C TRP A 195 12.57 10.51 -1.47
N CYS A 196 12.17 9.41 -2.08
CA CYS A 196 12.57 9.12 -3.43
C CYS A 196 11.44 8.50 -4.24
N ARG A 197 11.63 8.52 -5.55
CA ARG A 197 10.79 7.88 -6.54
C ARG A 197 11.66 7.06 -7.46
N TYR A 198 11.18 5.87 -7.77
CA TYR A 198 11.81 4.93 -8.69
C TYR A 198 11.05 4.92 -10.00
N GLU A 199 11.77 4.99 -11.10
CA GLU A 199 11.33 4.49 -12.40
C GLU A 199 11.98 3.11 -12.60
N TYR A 200 11.28 2.19 -13.24
CA TYR A 200 11.74 0.82 -13.45
C TYR A 200 11.18 0.22 -14.73
N ASP A 201 11.83 -0.84 -15.21
CA ASP A 201 11.46 -1.53 -16.45
C ASP A 201 10.51 -2.73 -16.24
N ASN A 202 10.04 -2.97 -15.00
CA ASN A 202 9.06 -4.00 -14.68
C ASN A 202 7.83 -3.88 -15.59
N ILE A 203 7.42 -5.00 -16.18
CA ILE A 203 6.17 -5.10 -16.94
C ILE A 203 5.02 -4.91 -15.96
N THR A 204 4.38 -3.75 -16.03
CA THR A 204 3.26 -3.32 -15.19
C THR A 204 2.24 -2.55 -16.05
N CYS A 205 1.08 -2.26 -15.47
CA CYS A 205 0.00 -1.52 -16.11
C CYS A 205 -0.79 -0.78 -15.03
N HIS A 206 -1.73 0.08 -15.42
CA HIS A 206 -2.59 0.79 -14.47
C HIS A 206 -3.34 -0.14 -13.50
N GLY A 207 -3.68 -1.36 -13.91
CA GLY A 207 -4.29 -2.35 -13.01
C GLY A 207 -3.41 -2.76 -11.82
N ASN A 208 -2.10 -2.50 -11.85
CA ASN A 208 -1.19 -2.78 -10.73
C ASN A 208 -1.13 -1.65 -9.71
N SER A 209 -1.90 -0.58 -9.87
CA SER A 209 -1.83 0.60 -8.98
C SER A 209 -2.00 0.22 -7.51
N GLY A 210 -1.03 0.60 -6.67
CA GLY A 210 -0.98 0.24 -5.24
C GLY A 210 -0.23 -1.05 -4.92
N SER A 211 0.27 -1.78 -5.92
CA SER A 211 1.05 -3.02 -5.72
C SER A 211 2.27 -2.77 -4.85
N GLN A 212 2.64 -3.74 -4.01
CA GLN A 212 3.83 -3.60 -3.19
C GLN A 212 5.08 -3.68 -4.09
N ILE A 213 6.00 -2.74 -3.91
CA ILE A 213 7.32 -2.77 -4.56
C ILE A 213 8.35 -3.23 -3.54
N PHE A 214 9.18 -4.18 -3.95
CA PHE A 214 10.37 -4.62 -3.24
C PHE A 214 11.59 -4.18 -4.02
N ILE A 215 12.37 -3.28 -3.42
CA ILE A 215 13.62 -2.80 -4.00
C ILE A 215 14.74 -3.44 -3.19
N LEU A 216 15.53 -4.30 -3.84
CA LEU A 216 16.64 -4.97 -3.17
C LEU A 216 17.69 -3.93 -2.73
N GLY A 217 18.35 -4.14 -1.59
CA GLY A 217 19.30 -3.18 -1.05
C GLY A 217 18.68 -2.07 -0.18
N GLN A 218 17.34 -1.97 -0.18
CA GLN A 218 16.60 -0.95 0.53
C GLN A 218 15.83 -1.54 1.73
N PRO A 219 15.87 -0.89 2.90
CA PRO A 219 14.99 -1.29 3.98
C PRO A 219 13.59 -0.83 3.60
N LEU A 220 12.59 -1.72 3.55
CA LEU A 220 11.20 -1.23 3.50
C LEU A 220 10.96 -0.46 4.79
N CYS A 221 10.65 0.81 4.61
CA CYS A 221 10.27 1.67 5.69
C CYS A 221 8.91 1.23 6.25
N GLY A 222 8.78 1.21 7.59
CA GLY A 222 7.58 0.71 8.25
C GLY A 222 7.79 -0.07 9.55
N PHE A 223 9.04 -0.33 9.97
CA PHE A 223 9.37 -1.03 11.22
C PHE A 223 9.10 -0.21 12.50
N GLY A 224 7.89 0.33 12.66
CA GLY A 224 7.47 1.06 13.87
C GLY A 224 7.96 2.51 13.98
N TYR A 225 8.72 3.00 13.00
CA TYR A 225 9.10 4.41 12.91
C TYR A 225 8.04 5.17 12.12
N TRP A 226 7.45 6.17 12.76
CA TRP A 226 6.36 7.02 12.26
C TRP A 226 6.65 7.79 10.97
N PHE A 227 7.87 7.71 10.41
CA PHE A 227 8.35 8.59 9.34
C PHE A 227 8.70 7.88 8.03
N GLY A 228 8.38 6.58 7.90
CA GLY A 228 8.77 5.83 6.73
C GLY A 228 7.65 4.95 6.19
N HIS A 229 7.22 5.23 4.96
CA HIS A 229 6.26 4.42 4.21
C HIS A 229 6.93 3.68 3.04
N PRO A 230 6.42 2.49 2.66
CA PRO A 230 6.97 1.73 1.55
C PRO A 230 6.65 2.37 0.20
N HIS A 231 7.36 1.93 -0.85
CA HIS A 231 7.00 2.23 -2.22
C HIS A 231 5.85 1.32 -2.69
N ASN A 232 4.85 1.92 -3.32
CA ASN A 232 3.79 1.22 -4.03
C ASN A 232 3.88 1.52 -5.53
N HIS A 233 3.39 0.64 -6.41
CA HIS A 233 3.31 0.92 -7.85
C HIS A 233 2.33 2.06 -8.08
N SER A 234 2.83 3.12 -8.71
CA SER A 234 2.04 4.26 -9.16
C SER A 234 1.98 4.26 -10.68
N LYS A 235 0.83 4.69 -11.20
CA LYS A 235 0.62 4.91 -12.63
C LYS A 235 1.51 6.08 -13.08
N CYS A 236 2.63 5.82 -13.77
CA CYS A 236 3.38 6.89 -14.43
C CYS A 236 2.95 7.01 -15.88
N PHE A 237 2.23 8.08 -16.20
CA PHE A 237 1.86 8.36 -17.59
C PHE A 237 2.13 9.85 -17.88
N LYS A 238 3.42 10.12 -18.16
CA LYS A 238 4.05 11.35 -18.67
C LYS A 238 4.73 12.24 -17.60
N VAL A 239 6.06 12.36 -17.70
CA VAL A 239 6.81 13.51 -17.16
C VAL A 239 7.07 14.46 -18.33
N GLY A 240 6.28 15.54 -18.41
CA GLY A 240 6.27 16.42 -19.59
C GLY A 240 5.61 15.77 -20.81
N THR A 241 6.32 15.70 -21.95
CA THR A 241 5.78 15.15 -23.22
C THR A 241 6.20 13.72 -23.53
N LYS A 242 7.07 13.09 -22.72
CA LYS A 242 7.56 11.73 -22.98
C LYS A 242 6.72 10.69 -22.24
N GLU A 243 6.28 9.69 -22.99
CA GLU A 243 5.75 8.44 -22.46
C GLU A 243 6.92 7.63 -21.89
N ILE A 244 6.89 7.36 -20.59
CA ILE A 244 7.89 6.51 -19.93
C ILE A 244 7.46 5.06 -20.20
N LYS A 245 8.34 4.27 -20.82
CA LYS A 245 8.16 2.82 -20.91
C LYS A 245 8.46 2.23 -19.53
N GLY A 246 7.44 1.74 -18.84
CA GLY A 246 7.57 1.14 -17.50
C GLY A 246 6.55 1.70 -16.50
N GLY A 247 6.85 1.56 -15.22
CA GLY A 247 6.07 2.15 -14.13
C GLY A 247 6.94 3.06 -13.26
N CYS A 248 6.31 3.78 -12.33
CA CYS A 248 7.03 4.45 -11.26
C CYS A 248 6.49 4.07 -9.90
N SER A 249 7.29 4.25 -8.86
CA SER A 249 6.79 4.11 -7.51
C SER A 249 6.02 5.37 -7.09
N SER A 250 5.11 5.20 -6.14
CA SER A 250 4.75 6.27 -5.23
C SER A 250 6.02 6.80 -4.55
N VAL A 251 5.95 8.01 -3.99
CA VAL A 251 7.01 8.45 -3.09
C VAL A 251 7.11 7.42 -1.97
N GLY A 252 8.34 7.04 -1.65
CA GLY A 252 8.66 6.19 -0.53
C GLY A 252 9.87 6.76 0.19
N VAL A 253 10.07 6.29 1.41
CA VAL A 253 11.20 6.69 2.22
C VAL A 253 12.25 5.60 2.14
N GLU A 254 13.50 6.00 2.04
CA GLU A 254 14.67 5.13 2.12
C GLU A 254 15.60 5.59 3.21
N HIS A 255 16.40 4.67 3.75
CA HIS A 255 17.49 5.04 4.65
C HIS A 255 18.80 5.00 3.85
N ALA A 256 19.38 6.17 3.62
CA ALA A 256 20.76 6.26 3.22
C ALA A 256 21.63 5.76 4.39
N VAL A 257 22.37 4.69 4.16
CA VAL A 257 23.44 4.30 5.06
C VAL A 257 24.70 4.89 4.44
N GLU A 258 25.35 5.83 5.13
CA GLU A 258 26.70 6.24 4.76
C GLU A 258 27.58 4.99 4.86
N THR A 259 28.10 4.55 3.72
CA THR A 259 29.18 3.56 3.69
C THR A 259 30.46 4.35 3.88
N ASP A 260 31.09 4.20 5.05
CA ASP A 260 32.47 4.64 5.31
C ASP A 260 33.47 3.98 4.34
#